data_AF-A0A9D0Z8G8-F1
#
_entry.id   AF-A0A9D0Z8G8-F1
#
_cell.length_a   1.000
_cell.length_b   1.000
_cell.length_c   1.000
_cell.angle_alpha   90.00
_cell.angle_beta   90.00
_cell.angle_gamma   90.00
#
_symmetry.space_group_name_H-M   'P 1'
#
loop_
_entity.id
_entity.type
_entity.pdbx_description
1 polymer ?
#
loop_
_entity_poly.entity_id
_entity_poly.type
_entity_poly.pdbx_seq_one_letter_code
_entity_poly.pdbx_strand_id
1 'polypeptide(L)'
;MRRLLLSAAALAALVCLLILPAGAADTGVEPLLRQVSLTHVFGSETFTLDEVEFQRIIVPAYVLEVYDTDDYAIHPGERDEKVRELKRYLYSNENFPTNEFVTYSQADIKRDMVADYFDDHLALLIEVLYQFCGLEDREPCIDPLTVYLFHQLEDLDKDMRNDIEVVYKYRMIQEDTVGTISRSGEPDGMYYYAQTDPDWADKEFAFEGNGATLRDRGCGTACMSMVFSTYHMVEINPYWAADYAQDGNWQVSYGLPNEFFLGIAEKYAHLETKRYGTVLNQPQIIKKADVDMDTLADQIENQGYMAIIHVVAGAFTSQEHYMVLADYEVIDGVGYFLVADPYIMPERYSSRDQLKDVPGDNEGLIYATSSLLYRDMKSIILFAQDREAFPLGCKSAAPVRIDHD
;
A
#
# COMPACT_ATOMS: atom_id res chain seq x y z
N MET A 1 -40.42 58.19 3.52
CA MET A 1 -41.16 57.42 4.56
C MET A 1 -41.59 56.09 3.95
N ARG A 2 -41.58 55.01 4.76
CA ARG A 2 -41.81 53.58 4.42
C ARG A 2 -40.57 52.73 4.07
N ARG A 3 -39.63 52.70 5.03
CA ARG A 3 -39.05 51.44 5.55
C ARG A 3 -40.06 50.80 6.52
N LEU A 4 -39.90 49.50 6.79
CA LEU A 4 -40.69 48.62 7.67
C LEU A 4 -42.03 48.12 7.08
N LEU A 5 -42.02 46.87 6.60
CA LEU A 5 -43.16 45.93 6.66
C LEU A 5 -42.83 44.47 6.26
N LEU A 6 -41.57 44.11 6.02
CA LEU A 6 -41.16 42.74 5.70
C LEU A 6 -40.59 41.93 6.89
N SER A 7 -40.62 42.47 8.11
CA SER A 7 -39.96 41.86 9.28
C SER A 7 -40.91 41.28 10.34
N ALA A 8 -42.19 41.03 10.03
CA ALA A 8 -43.16 40.57 11.02
C ALA A 8 -43.74 39.16 10.78
N ALA A 9 -43.60 38.59 9.57
CA ALA A 9 -44.11 37.25 9.27
C ALA A 9 -43.07 36.13 9.47
N ALA A 10 -41.78 36.42 9.24
CA ALA A 10 -40.69 35.45 9.41
C ALA A 10 -40.25 35.26 10.87
N LEU A 11 -40.58 36.19 11.77
CA LEU A 11 -40.21 36.09 13.19
C LEU A 11 -41.24 35.31 14.02
N ALA A 12 -42.43 35.04 13.49
CA ALA A 12 -43.50 34.35 14.22
C ALA A 12 -43.40 32.81 14.14
N ALA A 13 -42.71 32.27 13.13
CA ALA A 13 -42.45 30.83 13.02
C ALA A 13 -41.27 30.37 13.89
N LEU A 14 -40.39 31.29 14.30
CA LEU A 14 -39.18 30.98 15.09
C LEU A 14 -39.39 31.02 16.62
N VAL A 15 -40.55 31.49 17.11
CA VAL A 15 -40.80 31.67 18.56
C VAL A 15 -41.77 30.64 19.14
N CYS A 16 -42.45 29.83 18.32
CA CYS A 16 -43.38 28.80 18.84
C CYS A 16 -42.74 27.45 19.17
N LEU A 17 -41.41 27.29 19.08
CA LEU A 17 -40.69 26.06 19.43
C LEU A 17 -39.94 26.11 20.77
N LEU A 18 -40.02 27.22 21.51
CA LEU A 18 -39.27 27.40 22.78
C LEU A 18 -40.06 27.15 24.06
N ILE A 19 -41.14 26.36 24.01
CA ILE A 19 -41.81 25.91 25.25
C ILE A 19 -42.16 24.42 25.14
N LEU A 20 -41.18 23.57 25.37
CA LEU A 20 -41.39 22.19 25.82
C LEU A 20 -40.53 21.93 27.06
N PRO A 21 -41.05 21.18 28.04
CA PRO A 21 -40.42 21.02 29.35
C PRO A 21 -39.15 20.18 29.25
N ALA A 22 -38.16 20.52 30.09
CA ALA A 22 -36.95 19.75 30.29
C ALA A 22 -37.29 18.32 30.75
N GLY A 23 -37.18 17.35 29.83
CA GLY A 23 -37.44 15.95 30.13
C GLY A 23 -37.64 15.10 28.88
N ALA A 24 -36.62 15.00 28.03
CA ALA A 24 -36.37 13.92 27.06
C ALA A 24 -35.19 14.35 26.16
N ALA A 25 -33.96 14.21 26.66
CA ALA A 25 -32.79 14.18 25.80
C ALA A 25 -32.72 12.76 25.22
N ASP A 26 -33.05 12.59 23.92
CA ASP A 26 -32.31 11.70 22.99
C ASP A 26 -32.94 11.46 21.59
N THR A 27 -34.10 12.04 21.22
CA THR A 27 -34.77 11.57 19.97
C THR A 27 -35.37 12.66 19.08
N GLY A 28 -34.99 13.92 19.27
CA GLY A 28 -35.73 15.05 18.69
C GLY A 28 -35.14 15.68 17.42
N VAL A 29 -33.83 15.56 17.16
CA VAL A 29 -33.16 16.39 16.14
C VAL A 29 -32.93 15.64 14.83
N GLU A 30 -32.51 14.37 14.89
CA GLU A 30 -32.22 13.55 13.70
C GLU A 30 -33.40 13.38 12.75
N PRO A 31 -34.64 13.09 13.19
CA PRO A 31 -35.76 12.89 12.26
C PRO A 31 -36.19 14.19 11.57
N LEU A 32 -35.94 15.33 12.22
CA LEU A 32 -36.23 16.66 11.69
C LEU A 32 -35.19 17.10 10.66
N LEU A 33 -33.90 16.78 10.87
CA LEU A 33 -32.83 17.02 9.89
C LEU A 33 -33.00 16.16 8.63
N ARG A 34 -33.44 14.90 8.76
CA ARG A 34 -33.79 14.03 7.61
C ARG A 34 -34.90 14.64 6.71
N GLN A 35 -35.80 15.44 7.27
CA GLN A 35 -36.90 16.08 6.51
C GLN A 35 -36.51 17.41 5.87
N VAL A 36 -35.47 18.08 6.36
CA VAL A 36 -34.92 19.29 5.74
C VAL A 36 -33.92 18.85 4.66
N SER A 37 -34.46 18.29 3.58
CA SER A 37 -33.70 18.08 2.35
C SER A 37 -33.34 19.46 1.77
N LEU A 38 -32.16 19.95 2.13
CA LEU A 38 -31.47 20.98 1.40
C LEU A 38 -30.25 20.32 0.74
N THR A 39 -30.43 20.09 -0.57
CA THR A 39 -29.45 20.22 -1.65
C THR A 39 -27.97 20.11 -1.26
N HIS A 40 -27.34 19.04 -1.74
CA HIS A 40 -25.97 19.00 -2.30
C HIS A 40 -25.02 19.99 -1.61
N VAL A 41 -24.32 19.52 -0.58
CA VAL A 41 -23.62 20.47 0.28
C VAL A 41 -22.27 20.89 -0.28
N PHE A 42 -21.57 20.09 -1.10
CA PHE A 42 -20.41 20.61 -1.84
C PHE A 42 -20.15 19.89 -3.16
N GLY A 43 -19.63 20.64 -4.14
CA GLY A 43 -18.91 20.11 -5.30
C GLY A 43 -19.74 19.65 -6.50
N SER A 44 -19.00 19.29 -7.55
CA SER A 44 -19.51 18.52 -8.69
C SER A 44 -19.81 17.08 -8.24
N GLU A 45 -20.75 16.39 -8.88
CA GLU A 45 -21.01 14.96 -8.66
C GLU A 45 -19.83 14.05 -9.06
N THR A 46 -18.86 14.63 -9.75
CA THR A 46 -17.64 13.97 -10.21
C THR A 46 -16.39 14.77 -9.87
N PHE A 47 -15.23 14.15 -10.00
CA PHE A 47 -13.93 14.83 -10.07
C PHE A 47 -13.03 14.18 -11.12
N THR A 48 -12.01 14.88 -11.57
CA THR A 48 -11.06 14.38 -12.57
C THR A 48 -9.68 14.21 -11.96
N LEU A 49 -9.06 13.05 -12.18
CA LEU A 49 -7.67 12.76 -11.88
C LEU A 49 -7.02 12.17 -13.14
N ASP A 50 -5.97 12.81 -13.65
CA ASP A 50 -5.23 12.41 -14.86
C ASP A 50 -6.13 11.91 -16.00
N GLU A 51 -7.07 12.77 -16.40
CA GLU A 51 -8.04 12.57 -17.48
C GLU A 51 -9.16 11.54 -17.21
N VAL A 52 -9.13 10.86 -16.07
CA VAL A 52 -10.19 9.94 -15.63
C VAL A 52 -11.19 10.68 -14.75
N GLU A 53 -12.47 10.61 -15.11
CA GLU A 53 -13.56 11.15 -14.30
C GLU A 53 -14.08 10.07 -13.33
N PHE A 54 -14.05 10.39 -12.03
CA PHE A 54 -14.52 9.54 -10.94
C PHE A 54 -15.83 10.07 -10.37
N GLN A 55 -16.67 9.14 -9.91
CA GLN A 55 -17.93 9.46 -9.22
C GLN A 55 -17.67 9.78 -7.75
N ARG A 56 -18.39 10.77 -7.19
CA ARG A 56 -18.24 11.15 -5.78
C ARG A 56 -19.16 10.38 -4.83
N ILE A 57 -18.78 10.43 -3.57
CA ILE A 57 -19.64 10.13 -2.43
C ILE A 57 -20.30 11.44 -1.99
N ILE A 58 -21.62 11.50 -2.03
CA ILE A 58 -22.41 12.66 -1.61
C ILE A 58 -22.59 12.58 -0.09
N VAL A 59 -21.88 13.45 0.63
CA VAL A 59 -22.01 13.61 2.08
C VAL A 59 -23.14 14.63 2.40
N PRO A 60 -24.21 14.23 3.11
CA PRO A 60 -25.28 15.15 3.50
C PRO A 60 -24.82 16.20 4.52
N ALA A 61 -25.46 17.38 4.50
CA ALA A 61 -25.18 18.48 5.45
C ALA A 61 -25.23 18.02 6.91
N TYR A 62 -26.25 17.23 7.25
CA TYR A 62 -26.49 16.78 8.62
C TYR A 62 -25.37 15.86 9.13
N VAL A 63 -24.67 15.14 8.24
CA VAL A 63 -23.51 14.32 8.63
C VAL A 63 -22.40 15.23 9.12
N LEU A 64 -22.11 16.31 8.40
CA LEU A 64 -21.12 17.30 8.83
C LEU A 64 -21.55 17.97 10.14
N GLU A 65 -22.81 18.37 10.28
CA GLU A 65 -23.31 18.98 11.53
C GLU A 65 -23.21 18.07 12.76
N VAL A 66 -23.27 16.75 12.57
CA VAL A 66 -23.25 15.76 13.67
C VAL A 66 -21.83 15.28 13.98
N TYR A 67 -21.00 15.03 12.96
CA TYR A 67 -19.72 14.33 13.12
C TYR A 67 -18.49 15.22 12.93
N ASP A 68 -18.62 16.41 12.32
CA ASP A 68 -17.52 17.37 12.22
C ASP A 68 -17.40 18.18 13.52
N THR A 69 -16.82 17.56 14.55
CA THR A 69 -16.69 18.15 15.88
C THR A 69 -15.23 18.32 16.29
N ASP A 70 -14.95 19.35 17.10
CA ASP A 70 -13.61 19.64 17.64
C ASP A 70 -13.23 18.71 18.82
N ASP A 71 -13.97 17.62 19.04
CA ASP A 71 -13.93 16.90 20.32
C ASP A 71 -12.65 16.07 20.50
N TYR A 72 -12.04 15.61 19.40
CA TYR A 72 -10.80 14.82 19.38
C TYR A 72 -10.38 14.48 17.94
N ALA A 73 -9.12 14.71 17.58
CA ALA A 73 -8.52 14.31 16.30
C ALA A 73 -7.13 13.72 16.56
N ILE A 74 -6.84 12.57 15.95
CA ILE A 74 -5.49 11.98 15.89
C ILE A 74 -4.88 12.39 14.56
N HIS A 75 -3.64 12.87 14.56
CA HIS A 75 -2.95 13.35 13.36
C HIS A 75 -1.87 12.36 12.89
N PRO A 76 -1.46 12.41 11.61
CA PRO A 76 -0.33 11.63 11.11
C PRO A 76 0.91 11.78 11.99
N GLY A 77 1.63 10.69 12.23
CA GLY A 77 2.77 10.64 13.13
C GLY A 77 2.43 10.40 14.61
N GLU A 78 1.16 10.35 14.98
CA GLU A 78 0.73 10.05 16.35
C GLU A 78 0.50 8.56 16.57
N ARG A 79 0.56 8.13 17.84
CA ARG A 79 0.26 6.76 18.26
C ARG A 79 -0.98 6.72 19.15
N ASP A 80 -1.95 5.90 18.78
CA ASP A 80 -3.19 5.71 19.55
C ASP A 80 -3.81 4.33 19.29
N GLU A 81 -4.45 3.74 20.31
CA GLU A 81 -5.15 2.45 20.16
C GLU A 81 -6.28 2.53 19.12
N LYS A 82 -6.91 3.70 18.94
CA LYS A 82 -7.93 3.89 17.91
C LYS A 82 -7.38 3.75 16.49
N VAL A 83 -6.10 4.09 16.25
CA VAL A 83 -5.43 3.84 14.97
C VAL A 83 -5.39 2.34 14.71
N ARG A 84 -5.02 1.56 15.73
CA ARG A 84 -4.96 0.10 15.67
C ARG A 84 -6.34 -0.52 15.41
N GLU A 85 -7.37 -0.02 16.09
CA GLU A 85 -8.75 -0.47 15.86
C GLU A 85 -9.18 -0.19 14.42
N LEU A 86 -8.93 1.01 13.91
CA LEU A 86 -9.26 1.39 12.53
C LEU A 86 -8.49 0.55 11.50
N LYS A 87 -7.17 0.38 11.66
CA LYS A 87 -6.36 -0.46 10.77
C LYS A 87 -6.84 -1.90 10.74
N ARG A 88 -7.18 -2.48 11.89
CA ARG A 88 -7.75 -3.84 11.97
C ARG A 88 -9.10 -3.94 11.27
N TYR A 89 -9.95 -2.92 11.41
CA TYR A 89 -11.23 -2.84 10.73
C TYR A 89 -11.04 -2.80 9.20
N LEU A 90 -10.14 -1.95 8.70
CA LEU A 90 -9.86 -1.79 7.28
C LEU A 90 -9.11 -2.98 6.66
N TYR A 91 -8.33 -3.73 7.44
CA TYR A 91 -7.64 -4.95 7.03
C TYR A 91 -8.55 -6.21 7.04
N SER A 92 -9.74 -6.12 7.63
CA SER A 92 -10.61 -7.28 7.82
C SER A 92 -11.17 -7.79 6.49
N ASN A 93 -10.81 -9.03 6.11
CA ASN A 93 -11.44 -9.74 4.99
C ASN A 93 -12.93 -10.03 5.22
N GLU A 94 -13.43 -9.92 6.45
CA GLU A 94 -14.87 -10.03 6.73
C GLU A 94 -15.62 -8.78 6.26
N ASN A 95 -15.00 -7.61 6.43
CA ASN A 95 -15.59 -6.32 6.08
C ASN A 95 -15.29 -5.95 4.61
N PHE A 96 -14.05 -6.24 4.16
CA PHE A 96 -13.51 -5.81 2.89
C PHE A 96 -12.88 -6.98 2.11
N PRO A 97 -13.64 -8.01 1.71
CA PRO A 97 -13.11 -9.23 1.07
C PRO A 97 -12.47 -9.02 -0.32
N THR A 98 -12.63 -7.83 -0.89
CA THR A 98 -12.15 -7.48 -2.24
C THR A 98 -11.27 -6.23 -2.25
N ASN A 99 -10.87 -5.73 -1.09
CA ASN A 99 -10.09 -4.51 -0.91
C ASN A 99 -8.94 -4.73 0.10
N GLU A 100 -7.95 -3.85 0.10
CA GLU A 100 -6.67 -3.84 0.81
C GLU A 100 -6.32 -2.36 1.03
N PHE A 101 -7.27 -1.69 1.69
CA PHE A 101 -7.12 -0.31 2.14
C PHE A 101 -5.99 -0.19 3.16
N VAL A 102 -5.85 -1.21 4.00
CA VAL A 102 -4.75 -1.38 4.95
C VAL A 102 -4.09 -2.71 4.68
N THR A 103 -2.77 -2.75 4.70
CA THR A 103 -2.00 -3.96 4.41
C THR A 103 -1.66 -4.76 5.66
N TYR A 104 -1.10 -5.96 5.46
CA TYR A 104 -0.66 -6.81 6.57
C TYR A 104 0.43 -6.11 7.41
N SER A 105 1.42 -5.47 6.78
CA SER A 105 2.51 -4.79 7.49
C SER A 105 2.01 -3.68 8.42
N GLN A 106 0.89 -3.02 8.08
CA GLN A 106 0.24 -1.99 8.89
C GLN A 106 -0.58 -2.55 10.06
N ALA A 107 -1.25 -3.70 9.88
CA ALA A 107 -2.26 -4.21 10.82
C ALA A 107 -1.79 -5.38 11.71
N ASP A 108 -0.63 -5.98 11.43
CA ASP A 108 -0.16 -7.16 12.17
C ASP A 108 0.01 -6.88 13.67
N ILE A 109 -0.66 -7.71 14.47
CA ILE A 109 -0.60 -7.68 15.94
C ILE A 109 0.80 -8.00 16.49
N LYS A 110 1.69 -8.61 15.70
CA LYS A 110 3.09 -8.83 16.09
C LYS A 110 3.95 -7.58 15.89
N ARG A 111 3.38 -6.52 15.29
CA ARG A 111 4.04 -5.25 14.97
C ARG A 111 3.38 -4.11 15.76
N ASP A 112 3.30 -4.26 17.08
CA ASP A 112 2.59 -3.30 17.95
C ASP A 112 2.96 -1.83 17.72
N MET A 113 4.23 -1.55 17.41
CA MET A 113 4.77 -0.22 17.11
C MET A 113 4.25 0.40 15.81
N VAL A 114 3.84 -0.44 14.86
CA VAL A 114 3.27 -0.04 13.56
C VAL A 114 1.74 0.00 13.65
N ALA A 115 1.16 -0.98 14.34
CA ALA A 115 -0.28 -1.15 14.40
C ALA A 115 -1.00 0.02 15.06
N ASP A 116 -0.41 0.68 16.06
CA ASP A 116 -1.00 1.86 16.70
C ASP A 116 -0.47 3.20 16.17
N TYR A 117 0.41 3.19 15.16
CA TYR A 117 1.00 4.40 14.57
C TYR A 117 0.20 4.88 13.36
N PHE A 118 -0.13 6.17 13.31
CA PHE A 118 -0.80 6.78 12.17
C PHE A 118 0.23 7.10 11.08
N ASP A 119 0.45 6.13 10.20
CA ASP A 119 1.41 6.21 9.10
C ASP A 119 0.89 6.98 7.87
N ASP A 120 1.82 7.28 6.96
CA ASP A 120 1.57 8.03 5.73
C ASP A 120 0.61 7.30 4.78
N HIS A 121 0.58 5.97 4.79
CA HIS A 121 -0.35 5.17 3.99
C HIS A 121 -1.79 5.40 4.43
N LEU A 122 -2.06 5.34 5.74
CA LEU A 122 -3.38 5.63 6.28
C LEU A 122 -3.75 7.11 6.07
N ALA A 123 -2.78 8.03 6.15
CA ALA A 123 -3.02 9.44 5.91
C ALA A 123 -3.46 9.68 4.46
N LEU A 124 -2.74 9.10 3.50
CA LEU A 124 -3.06 9.17 2.09
C LEU A 124 -4.42 8.52 1.77
N LEU A 125 -4.76 7.40 2.40
CA LEU A 125 -6.09 6.80 2.27
C LEU A 125 -7.20 7.75 2.72
N ILE A 126 -7.00 8.47 3.83
CA ILE A 126 -7.98 9.48 4.32
C ILE A 126 -8.09 10.63 3.33
N GLU A 127 -6.99 11.15 2.81
CA GLU A 127 -7.03 12.21 1.79
C GLU A 127 -7.81 11.79 0.54
N VAL A 128 -7.61 10.56 0.08
CA VAL A 128 -8.36 10.01 -1.05
C VAL A 128 -9.83 9.89 -0.72
N LEU A 129 -10.18 9.39 0.48
CA LEU A 129 -11.56 9.33 0.93
C LEU A 129 -12.21 10.72 0.99
N TYR A 130 -11.49 11.73 1.48
CA TYR A 130 -11.93 13.12 1.47
C TYR A 130 -12.12 13.66 0.05
N GLN A 131 -11.24 13.30 -0.89
CA GLN A 131 -11.44 13.64 -2.29
C GLN A 131 -12.72 13.02 -2.86
N PHE A 132 -13.00 11.75 -2.60
CA PHE A 132 -14.28 11.17 -3.02
C PHE A 132 -15.49 11.86 -2.37
N CYS A 133 -15.34 12.37 -1.15
CA CYS A 133 -16.40 13.05 -0.40
C CYS A 133 -16.54 14.56 -0.69
N GLY A 134 -15.65 15.18 -1.47
CA GLY A 134 -15.66 16.64 -1.70
C GLY A 134 -15.17 17.46 -0.51
N LEU A 135 -14.22 16.90 0.23
CA LEU A 135 -13.62 17.45 1.44
C LEU A 135 -12.09 17.66 1.25
N GLU A 136 -11.63 17.96 0.02
CA GLU A 136 -10.20 18.04 -0.32
C GLU A 136 -9.41 19.09 0.50
N ASP A 137 -10.10 20.11 1.03
CA ASP A 137 -9.49 21.17 1.84
C ASP A 137 -9.20 20.71 3.29
N ARG A 138 -9.62 19.50 3.69
CA ARG A 138 -9.36 18.97 5.04
C ARG A 138 -8.00 18.29 5.10
N GLU A 139 -7.27 18.54 6.19
CA GLU A 139 -6.09 17.77 6.55
C GLU A 139 -6.49 16.36 7.03
N PRO A 140 -5.73 15.31 6.67
CA PRO A 140 -6.02 13.95 7.12
C PRO A 140 -5.89 13.85 8.65
N CYS A 141 -6.93 13.32 9.30
CA CYS A 141 -6.95 13.06 10.73
C CYS A 141 -7.94 11.92 11.03
N ILE A 142 -7.84 11.29 12.20
CA ILE A 142 -8.85 10.33 12.68
C ILE A 142 -9.72 11.07 13.71
N ASP A 143 -10.81 11.63 13.22
CA ASP A 143 -11.87 12.33 13.97
C ASP A 143 -13.21 11.57 13.83
N PRO A 144 -14.30 11.99 14.51
CA PRO A 144 -15.59 11.30 14.40
C PRO A 144 -16.15 11.25 12.98
N LEU A 145 -15.91 12.29 12.15
CA LEU A 145 -16.31 12.31 10.75
C LEU A 145 -15.56 11.24 9.93
N THR A 146 -14.25 11.14 10.08
CA THR A 146 -13.41 10.18 9.36
C THR A 146 -13.78 8.74 9.71
N VAL A 147 -13.99 8.47 11.01
CA VAL A 147 -14.46 7.17 11.47
C VAL A 147 -15.84 6.85 10.87
N TYR A 148 -16.75 7.83 10.84
CA TYR A 148 -18.05 7.67 10.18
C TYR A 148 -17.89 7.32 8.69
N LEU A 149 -17.06 8.08 7.94
CA LEU A 149 -16.85 7.85 6.51
C LEU A 149 -16.24 6.46 6.24
N PHE A 150 -15.31 5.98 7.07
CA PHE A 150 -14.78 4.63 6.96
C PHE A 150 -15.82 3.55 7.23
N HIS A 151 -16.74 3.78 8.17
CA HIS A 151 -17.85 2.87 8.39
C HIS A 151 -18.79 2.80 7.18
N GLN A 152 -19.03 3.91 6.50
CA GLN A 152 -19.85 3.93 5.29
C GLN A 152 -19.23 3.15 4.12
N LEU A 153 -17.92 2.90 4.11
CA LEU A 153 -17.28 2.10 3.05
C LEU A 153 -17.87 0.68 2.93
N GLU A 154 -18.35 0.08 4.03
CA GLU A 154 -18.98 -1.25 4.00
C GLU A 154 -20.27 -1.25 3.17
N ASP A 155 -21.03 -0.16 3.25
CA ASP A 155 -22.32 -0.01 2.58
C ASP A 155 -22.21 0.44 1.12
N LEU A 156 -21.05 0.96 0.72
CA LEU A 156 -20.79 1.31 -0.68
C LEU A 156 -20.83 0.07 -1.58
N ASP A 157 -21.14 0.26 -2.85
CA ASP A 157 -21.00 -0.82 -3.80
C ASP A 157 -19.50 -1.14 -4.05
N LYS A 158 -19.26 -2.35 -4.56
CA LYS A 158 -17.89 -2.85 -4.80
C LYS A 158 -17.10 -2.01 -5.80
N ASP A 159 -17.78 -1.35 -6.74
CA ASP A 159 -17.12 -0.60 -7.82
C ASP A 159 -16.67 0.76 -7.26
N MET A 160 -17.49 1.41 -6.41
CA MET A 160 -17.09 2.62 -5.67
C MET A 160 -15.93 2.35 -4.71
N ARG A 161 -15.97 1.27 -3.92
CA ARG A 161 -14.82 0.89 -3.08
C ARG A 161 -13.56 0.65 -3.90
N ASN A 162 -13.69 0.02 -5.07
CA ASN A 162 -12.55 -0.23 -5.93
C ASN A 162 -11.98 1.05 -6.54
N ASP A 163 -12.83 2.00 -6.93
CA ASP A 163 -12.38 3.29 -7.45
C ASP A 163 -11.58 4.08 -6.39
N ILE A 164 -12.05 4.10 -5.14
CA ILE A 164 -11.32 4.69 -4.01
C ILE A 164 -9.95 4.03 -3.86
N GLU A 165 -9.91 2.70 -3.88
CA GLU A 165 -8.67 1.96 -3.73
C GLU A 165 -7.70 2.16 -4.91
N VAL A 166 -8.21 2.19 -6.15
CA VAL A 166 -7.41 2.43 -7.36
C VAL A 166 -6.77 3.82 -7.29
N VAL A 167 -7.53 4.84 -6.91
CA VAL A 167 -6.98 6.19 -6.71
C VAL A 167 -5.96 6.22 -5.58
N TYR A 168 -6.22 5.50 -4.48
CA TYR A 168 -5.28 5.37 -3.38
C TYR A 168 -3.94 4.76 -3.82
N LYS A 169 -3.94 3.58 -4.45
CA LYS A 169 -2.71 2.93 -4.93
C LYS A 169 -2.02 3.77 -6.03
N TYR A 170 -2.79 4.45 -6.88
CA TYR A 170 -2.23 5.36 -7.88
C TYR A 170 -1.50 6.55 -7.23
N ARG A 171 -2.09 7.19 -6.21
CA ARG A 171 -1.42 8.28 -5.48
C ARG A 171 -0.19 7.80 -4.72
N MET A 172 -0.18 6.57 -4.18
CA MET A 172 1.03 6.02 -3.55
C MET A 172 2.23 6.02 -4.51
N ILE A 173 2.01 5.73 -5.80
CA ILE A 173 3.04 5.79 -6.84
C ILE A 173 3.46 7.25 -7.09
N GLN A 174 2.50 8.17 -7.26
CA GLN A 174 2.80 9.58 -7.52
C GLN A 174 3.55 10.27 -6.38
N GLU A 175 3.36 9.79 -5.15
CA GLU A 175 3.97 10.36 -3.94
C GLU A 175 5.19 9.58 -3.45
N ASP A 176 5.60 8.53 -4.19
CA ASP A 176 6.74 7.68 -3.83
C ASP A 176 6.62 7.07 -2.42
N THR A 177 5.39 6.70 -2.04
CA THR A 177 5.08 6.07 -0.74
C THR A 177 4.79 4.58 -0.87
N VAL A 178 4.94 4.00 -2.05
CA VAL A 178 4.68 2.57 -2.29
C VAL A 178 5.55 1.69 -1.39
N GLY A 179 4.97 0.61 -0.86
CA GLY A 179 5.75 -0.46 -0.27
C GLY A 179 5.18 -1.07 0.99
N THR A 180 6.05 -1.73 1.74
CA THR A 180 5.75 -2.25 3.08
C THR A 180 6.05 -1.20 4.13
N ILE A 181 5.31 -1.22 5.24
CA ILE A 181 5.70 -0.48 6.43
C ILE A 181 6.68 -1.34 7.25
N SER A 182 7.86 -0.78 7.45
CA SER A 182 8.91 -1.42 8.24
C SER A 182 8.48 -1.57 9.70
N ARG A 183 9.18 -2.41 10.46
CA ARG A 183 8.85 -2.61 11.89
C ARG A 183 9.07 -1.35 12.76
N SER A 184 9.79 -0.34 12.26
CA SER A 184 9.94 0.96 12.93
C SER A 184 8.77 1.92 12.66
N GLY A 185 7.88 1.60 11.71
CA GLY A 185 6.72 2.44 11.34
C GLY A 185 6.96 3.34 10.12
N GLU A 186 8.19 3.39 9.63
CA GLU A 186 8.56 4.15 8.42
C GLU A 186 8.28 3.34 7.15
N PRO A 187 7.84 3.97 6.04
CA PRO A 187 7.71 3.30 4.76
C PRO A 187 9.10 2.90 4.22
N ASP A 188 9.19 1.69 3.66
CA ASP A 188 10.45 1.19 3.08
C ASP A 188 10.79 1.80 1.70
N GLY A 189 9.86 2.58 1.11
CA GLY A 189 9.95 3.07 -0.28
C GLY A 189 9.87 1.95 -1.33
N MET A 190 9.64 0.71 -0.91
CA MET A 190 9.40 -0.44 -1.76
C MET A 190 8.71 -1.56 -0.98
N TYR A 191 8.15 -2.54 -1.67
CA TYR A 191 7.71 -3.77 -1.02
C TYR A 191 8.93 -4.60 -0.61
N TYR A 192 9.28 -4.58 0.68
CA TYR A 192 10.44 -5.26 1.22
C TYR A 192 10.05 -6.43 2.14
N TYR A 193 10.66 -7.60 1.90
CA TYR A 193 10.43 -8.80 2.69
C TYR A 193 11.75 -9.46 3.10
N ALA A 194 12.12 -9.36 4.38
CA ALA A 194 13.25 -10.11 4.89
C ALA A 194 12.87 -11.59 5.07
N GLN A 195 13.60 -12.54 4.47
CA GLN A 195 13.42 -13.97 4.77
C GLN A 195 13.67 -14.32 6.25
N THR A 196 14.37 -13.44 6.97
CA THR A 196 14.67 -13.56 8.40
C THR A 196 13.58 -12.96 9.31
N ASP A 197 12.54 -12.32 8.74
CA ASP A 197 11.44 -11.73 9.49
C ASP A 197 10.70 -12.79 10.34
N PRO A 198 10.51 -12.58 11.65
CA PRO A 198 9.80 -13.50 12.54
C PRO A 198 8.40 -13.93 12.09
N ASP A 199 7.76 -13.17 11.21
CA ASP A 199 6.41 -13.46 10.74
C ASP A 199 6.35 -14.73 9.87
N TRP A 200 7.44 -15.08 9.20
CA TRP A 200 7.54 -16.25 8.33
C TRP A 200 8.84 -17.04 8.38
N ALA A 201 9.90 -16.50 8.98
CA ALA A 201 11.22 -17.11 8.96
C ALA A 201 11.24 -18.57 9.45
N ASP A 202 10.40 -18.92 10.42
CA ASP A 202 10.39 -20.25 11.03
C ASP A 202 9.45 -21.24 10.32
N LYS A 203 8.76 -20.85 9.24
CA LYS A 203 7.97 -21.79 8.44
C LYS A 203 8.90 -22.81 7.79
N GLU A 204 8.51 -24.08 7.92
CA GLU A 204 9.20 -25.19 7.27
C GLU A 204 9.22 -25.00 5.75
N PHE A 205 10.44 -24.98 5.23
CA PHE A 205 10.75 -24.91 3.81
C PHE A 205 11.86 -25.92 3.52
N ALA A 206 11.56 -27.18 3.85
CA ALA A 206 12.53 -28.26 3.83
C ALA A 206 12.77 -28.81 2.43
N PHE A 207 14.01 -29.23 2.18
CA PHE A 207 14.48 -29.88 0.96
C PHE A 207 14.91 -31.29 1.34
N GLU A 208 14.35 -32.32 0.68
CA GLU A 208 14.73 -33.73 0.95
C GLU A 208 14.66 -34.12 2.44
N GLY A 209 13.78 -33.47 3.22
CA GLY A 209 13.62 -33.71 4.66
C GLY A 209 14.72 -33.10 5.55
N ASN A 210 15.49 -32.13 5.07
CA ASN A 210 16.56 -31.48 5.83
C ASN A 210 16.09 -30.54 6.96
N GLY A 211 14.77 -30.33 7.12
CA GLY A 211 14.19 -29.47 8.16
C GLY A 211 14.50 -27.98 7.98
N ALA A 212 14.93 -27.54 6.80
CA ALA A 212 15.20 -26.13 6.53
C ALA A 212 13.92 -25.29 6.64
N THR A 213 14.11 -24.01 6.94
CA THR A 213 13.04 -23.02 7.05
C THR A 213 13.18 -21.92 5.99
N LEU A 214 12.21 -21.01 5.91
CA LEU A 214 12.33 -19.81 5.08
C LEU A 214 13.53 -18.95 5.50
N ARG A 215 13.89 -18.92 6.79
CA ARG A 215 15.12 -18.27 7.25
C ARG A 215 16.35 -18.80 6.53
N ASP A 216 16.42 -20.11 6.34
CA ASP A 216 17.61 -20.79 5.81
C ASP A 216 17.70 -20.71 4.29
N ARG A 217 16.56 -20.76 3.59
CA ARG A 217 16.51 -21.02 2.14
C ARG A 217 15.47 -20.19 1.37
N GLY A 218 14.84 -19.21 2.02
CA GLY A 218 13.75 -18.39 1.48
C GLY A 218 14.17 -17.15 0.70
N CYS A 219 15.43 -17.03 0.25
CA CYS A 219 15.87 -15.84 -0.50
C CYS A 219 15.07 -15.65 -1.80
N GLY A 220 14.84 -16.74 -2.54
CA GLY A 220 14.04 -16.69 -3.77
C GLY A 220 12.56 -16.43 -3.52
N THR A 221 11.99 -16.93 -2.41
CA THR A 221 10.60 -16.68 -2.05
C THR A 221 10.38 -15.22 -1.67
N ALA A 222 11.30 -14.65 -0.89
CA ALA A 222 11.27 -13.25 -0.52
C ALA A 222 11.48 -12.31 -1.72
N CYS A 223 12.44 -12.61 -2.61
CA CYS A 223 12.65 -11.80 -3.83
C CYS A 223 11.43 -11.81 -4.74
N MET A 224 10.74 -12.96 -4.89
CA MET A 224 9.48 -13.03 -5.62
C MET A 224 8.44 -12.11 -4.99
N SER A 225 8.25 -12.23 -3.67
CA SER A 225 7.31 -11.40 -2.92
C SER A 225 7.54 -9.91 -3.13
N MET A 226 8.77 -9.43 -3.05
CA MET A 226 9.09 -8.01 -3.28
C MET A 226 8.67 -7.55 -4.69
N VAL A 227 9.08 -8.30 -5.72
CA VAL A 227 8.80 -7.94 -7.11
C VAL A 227 7.32 -8.02 -7.45
N PHE A 228 6.64 -9.09 -7.02
CA PHE A 228 5.25 -9.34 -7.40
C PHE A 228 4.32 -8.40 -6.63
N SER A 229 4.64 -8.10 -5.37
CA SER A 229 3.89 -7.10 -4.61
C SER A 229 3.96 -5.73 -5.28
N THR A 230 5.13 -5.38 -5.82
CA THR A 230 5.33 -4.13 -6.56
C THR A 230 4.46 -4.07 -7.82
N TYR A 231 4.54 -5.06 -8.71
CA TYR A 231 3.76 -5.02 -9.96
C TYR A 231 2.26 -5.25 -9.78
N HIS A 232 1.83 -5.89 -8.68
CA HIS A 232 0.42 -6.08 -8.38
C HIS A 232 -0.17 -5.03 -7.43
N MET A 233 0.66 -4.18 -6.82
CA MET A 233 0.27 -3.16 -5.83
C MET A 233 -0.52 -3.74 -4.64
N VAL A 234 -0.11 -4.92 -4.17
CA VAL A 234 -0.67 -5.62 -3.00
C VAL A 234 0.43 -6.34 -2.23
N GLU A 235 0.28 -6.55 -0.92
CA GLU A 235 1.28 -7.28 -0.15
C GLU A 235 1.17 -8.81 -0.36
N ILE A 236 2.10 -9.37 -1.13
CA ILE A 236 2.21 -10.81 -1.40
C ILE A 236 3.35 -11.39 -0.56
N ASN A 237 3.03 -11.86 0.65
CA ASN A 237 4.05 -12.35 1.57
C ASN A 237 4.77 -13.65 1.10
N PRO A 238 5.94 -13.99 1.69
CA PRO A 238 6.76 -15.12 1.23
C PRO A 238 6.13 -16.52 1.32
N TYR A 239 5.02 -16.69 2.06
CA TYR A 239 4.34 -17.98 2.15
C TYR A 239 3.77 -18.44 0.83
N TRP A 240 3.26 -17.52 0.00
CA TRP A 240 2.63 -17.86 -1.27
C TRP A 240 3.64 -18.47 -2.25
N ALA A 241 4.86 -17.92 -2.25
CA ALA A 241 5.99 -18.44 -3.00
C ALA A 241 6.42 -19.81 -2.47
N ALA A 242 6.48 -19.96 -1.15
CA ALA A 242 6.91 -21.19 -0.48
C ALA A 242 5.95 -22.35 -0.79
N ASP A 243 4.65 -22.10 -0.69
CA ASP A 243 3.61 -23.09 -0.98
C ASP A 243 3.65 -23.49 -2.46
N TYR A 244 3.76 -22.53 -3.38
CA TYR A 244 3.92 -22.85 -4.81
C TYR A 244 5.18 -23.67 -5.09
N ALA A 245 6.30 -23.32 -4.46
CA ALA A 245 7.53 -24.07 -4.60
C ALA A 245 7.36 -25.52 -4.14
N GLN A 246 6.76 -25.75 -2.96
CA GLN A 246 6.54 -27.08 -2.37
C GLN A 246 5.56 -27.92 -3.17
N ASP A 247 4.42 -27.34 -3.56
CA ASP A 247 3.41 -28.03 -4.35
C ASP A 247 3.92 -28.44 -5.75
N GLY A 248 4.74 -27.59 -6.36
CA GLY A 248 5.30 -27.81 -7.69
C GLY A 248 6.59 -28.64 -7.70
N ASN A 249 7.11 -29.02 -6.54
CA ASN A 249 8.42 -29.68 -6.39
C ASN A 249 9.55 -28.93 -7.12
N TRP A 250 9.56 -27.60 -7.01
CA TRP A 250 10.56 -26.72 -7.65
C TRP A 250 11.91 -26.75 -6.95
N GLN A 251 11.99 -27.37 -5.77
CA GLN A 251 13.17 -27.43 -4.92
C GLN A 251 14.37 -28.09 -5.62
N VAL A 252 15.54 -27.48 -5.47
CA VAL A 252 16.85 -28.11 -5.74
C VAL A 252 17.69 -28.12 -4.47
N SER A 253 18.82 -28.85 -4.46
CA SER A 253 19.59 -29.12 -3.23
C SER A 253 20.10 -27.90 -2.45
N TYR A 254 20.09 -26.70 -3.05
CA TYR A 254 20.58 -25.45 -2.45
C TYR A 254 19.52 -24.32 -2.40
N GLY A 255 18.28 -24.55 -2.85
CA GLY A 255 17.23 -23.53 -2.88
C GLY A 255 16.30 -23.68 -4.08
N LEU A 256 15.96 -22.57 -4.73
CA LEU A 256 15.13 -22.52 -5.93
C LEU A 256 15.97 -22.31 -7.20
N PRO A 257 15.67 -22.98 -8.32
CA PRO A 257 16.31 -22.72 -9.61
C PRO A 257 15.77 -21.44 -10.25
N ASN A 258 16.51 -20.83 -11.19
CA ASN A 258 16.07 -19.60 -11.86
C ASN A 258 14.72 -19.78 -12.59
N GLU A 259 14.47 -20.96 -13.15
CA GLU A 259 13.24 -21.29 -13.89
C GLU A 259 11.99 -21.25 -13.00
N PHE A 260 12.16 -21.32 -11.67
CA PHE A 260 11.07 -21.08 -10.72
C PHE A 260 10.38 -19.74 -10.98
N PHE A 261 11.16 -18.68 -11.23
CA PHE A 261 10.62 -17.33 -11.43
C PHE A 261 9.78 -17.22 -12.71
N LEU A 262 10.11 -18.00 -13.75
CA LEU A 262 9.28 -18.07 -14.96
C LEU A 262 7.92 -18.72 -14.64
N GLY A 263 7.95 -19.89 -13.98
CA GLY A 263 6.74 -20.64 -13.67
C GLY A 263 5.81 -19.90 -12.70
N ILE A 264 6.37 -19.27 -11.66
CA ILE A 264 5.54 -18.53 -10.70
C ILE A 264 5.00 -17.23 -11.29
N ALA A 265 5.75 -16.54 -12.16
CA ALA A 265 5.25 -15.37 -12.88
C ALA A 265 4.10 -15.75 -13.82
N GLU A 266 4.17 -16.90 -14.49
CA GLU A 266 3.06 -17.40 -15.31
C GLU A 266 1.81 -17.67 -14.48
N LYS A 267 1.97 -18.34 -13.31
CA LYS A 267 0.85 -18.64 -12.42
C LYS A 267 0.12 -17.38 -11.93
N TYR A 268 0.87 -16.34 -11.58
CA TYR A 268 0.31 -15.11 -10.99
C TYR A 268 0.19 -13.94 -11.96
N ALA A 269 0.43 -14.15 -13.27
CA ALA A 269 0.40 -13.10 -14.29
C ALA A 269 -0.84 -12.18 -14.22
N HIS A 270 -1.99 -12.76 -13.86
CA HIS A 270 -3.29 -12.09 -13.83
C HIS A 270 -3.90 -11.97 -12.43
N LEU A 271 -3.09 -12.05 -11.37
CA LEU A 271 -3.57 -12.09 -9.98
C LEU A 271 -4.54 -10.92 -9.68
N GLU A 272 -4.11 -9.69 -9.95
CA GLU A 272 -4.89 -8.47 -9.66
C GLU A 272 -5.53 -7.80 -10.88
N THR A 273 -5.58 -8.48 -12.04
CA THR A 273 -6.15 -7.90 -13.28
C THR A 273 -7.62 -7.50 -13.14
N LYS A 274 -8.42 -8.24 -12.37
CA LYS A 274 -9.84 -7.88 -12.18
C LYS A 274 -10.01 -6.66 -11.28
N ARG A 275 -9.12 -6.50 -10.30
CA ARG A 275 -9.21 -5.47 -9.28
C ARG A 275 -8.60 -4.17 -9.78
N TYR A 276 -7.39 -4.21 -10.31
CA TYR A 276 -6.63 -3.03 -10.73
C TYR A 276 -6.32 -2.98 -12.22
N GLY A 277 -6.56 -4.05 -12.99
CA GLY A 277 -6.13 -4.11 -14.38
C GLY A 277 -4.63 -4.39 -14.56
N THR A 278 -3.89 -4.61 -13.46
CA THR A 278 -2.46 -4.94 -13.52
C THR A 278 -2.24 -6.33 -14.13
N VAL A 279 -1.15 -6.47 -14.87
CA VAL A 279 -0.68 -7.72 -15.47
C VAL A 279 0.81 -7.79 -15.27
N LEU A 280 1.32 -8.92 -14.79
CA LEU A 280 2.76 -9.15 -14.67
C LEU A 280 3.29 -9.75 -15.98
N ASN A 281 4.23 -9.05 -16.61
CA ASN A 281 4.93 -9.55 -17.78
C ASN A 281 5.85 -10.73 -17.41
N GLN A 282 6.01 -11.66 -18.37
CA GLN A 282 6.95 -12.76 -18.18
C GLN A 282 8.38 -12.24 -18.04
N PRO A 283 9.11 -12.63 -16.99
CA PRO A 283 10.49 -12.23 -16.83
C PRO A 283 11.42 -12.97 -17.80
N GLN A 284 12.63 -12.44 -17.96
CA GLN A 284 13.68 -13.02 -18.80
C GLN A 284 14.89 -13.41 -17.95
N ILE A 285 15.37 -14.64 -18.10
CA ILE A 285 16.63 -15.07 -17.47
C ILE A 285 17.78 -14.71 -18.41
N ILE A 286 18.63 -13.77 -17.97
CA ILE A 286 19.83 -13.32 -18.67
C ILE A 286 21.06 -13.90 -17.98
N LYS A 287 21.88 -14.64 -18.73
CA LYS A 287 23.11 -15.23 -18.21
C LYS A 287 24.18 -14.16 -18.09
N LYS A 288 25.11 -14.33 -17.13
CA LYS A 288 26.20 -13.38 -16.91
C LYS A 288 26.92 -12.88 -18.17
N ALA A 289 27.24 -13.79 -19.10
CA ALA A 289 27.96 -13.45 -20.32
C ALA A 289 27.21 -12.50 -21.27
N ASP A 290 25.90 -12.39 -21.10
CA ASP A 290 24.99 -11.61 -21.94
C ASP A 290 24.50 -10.34 -21.23
N VAL A 291 24.93 -10.09 -19.98
CA VAL A 291 24.52 -8.91 -19.21
C VAL A 291 25.45 -7.74 -19.48
N ASP A 292 24.85 -6.64 -19.93
CA ASP A 292 25.44 -5.31 -19.95
C ASP A 292 24.91 -4.53 -18.75
N MET A 293 25.80 -4.17 -17.81
CA MET A 293 25.40 -3.53 -16.57
C MET A 293 24.96 -2.07 -16.75
N ASP A 294 25.45 -1.38 -17.80
CA ASP A 294 25.04 0.00 -18.08
C ASP A 294 23.63 0.00 -18.67
N THR A 295 23.33 -0.98 -19.53
CA THR A 295 21.96 -1.21 -20.03
C THR A 295 21.01 -1.60 -18.91
N LEU A 296 21.43 -2.46 -17.99
CA LEU A 296 20.62 -2.84 -16.84
C LEU A 296 20.34 -1.65 -15.91
N ALA A 297 21.33 -0.77 -15.70
CA ALA A 297 21.15 0.45 -14.93
C ALA A 297 20.11 1.37 -15.57
N ASP A 298 20.24 1.66 -16.87
CA ASP A 298 19.28 2.47 -17.61
C ASP A 298 17.86 1.89 -17.59
N GLN A 299 17.74 0.57 -17.70
CA GLN A 299 16.44 -0.11 -17.62
C GLN A 299 15.78 0.05 -16.24
N ILE A 300 16.56 -0.06 -15.17
CA ILE A 300 16.03 0.06 -13.80
C ILE A 300 15.71 1.51 -13.45
N GLU A 301 16.59 2.45 -13.81
CA GLU A 301 16.44 3.89 -13.51
C GLU A 301 15.36 4.54 -14.37
N ASN A 302 15.45 4.38 -15.70
CA ASN A 302 14.70 5.21 -16.64
C ASN A 302 13.49 4.51 -17.26
N GLN A 303 13.37 3.18 -17.11
CA GLN A 303 12.24 2.41 -17.63
C GLN A 303 11.41 1.76 -16.53
N GLY A 304 11.75 2.00 -15.25
CA GLY A 304 11.04 1.48 -14.09
C GLY A 304 11.17 -0.04 -13.91
N TYR A 305 12.14 -0.70 -14.56
CA TYR A 305 12.26 -2.16 -14.47
C TYR A 305 12.76 -2.59 -13.09
N MET A 306 12.50 -3.85 -12.75
CA MET A 306 13.10 -4.51 -11.59
C MET A 306 13.81 -5.78 -12.02
N ALA A 307 14.81 -6.21 -11.24
CA ALA A 307 15.52 -7.44 -11.50
C ALA A 307 15.75 -8.25 -10.22
N ILE A 308 15.71 -9.57 -10.33
CA ILE A 308 16.27 -10.46 -9.30
C ILE A 308 17.67 -10.85 -9.76
N ILE A 309 18.67 -10.58 -8.93
CA ILE A 309 20.06 -10.99 -9.18
C ILE A 309 20.35 -12.30 -8.46
N HIS A 310 20.89 -13.27 -9.18
CA HIS A 310 21.41 -14.52 -8.61
C HIS A 310 22.91 -14.38 -8.43
N VAL A 311 23.38 -14.31 -7.19
CA VAL A 311 24.81 -14.21 -6.87
C VAL A 311 25.37 -15.52 -6.35
N VAL A 312 26.68 -15.69 -6.50
CA VAL A 312 27.48 -16.75 -5.88
C VAL A 312 28.29 -16.20 -4.71
N ALA A 313 29.16 -17.03 -4.13
CA ALA A 313 30.04 -16.64 -3.05
C ALA A 313 30.85 -15.36 -3.40
N GLY A 314 30.75 -14.34 -2.55
CA GLY A 314 31.25 -12.99 -2.83
C GLY A 314 30.96 -12.00 -1.71
N ALA A 315 30.65 -10.75 -2.06
CA ALA A 315 30.48 -9.66 -1.11
C ALA A 315 29.24 -9.82 -0.21
N PHE A 316 28.20 -10.47 -0.70
CA PHE A 316 26.90 -10.59 -0.03
C PHE A 316 26.70 -11.93 0.67
N THR A 317 27.39 -12.98 0.25
CA THR A 317 27.10 -14.36 0.68
C THR A 317 28.32 -15.26 0.54
N SER A 318 28.33 -16.37 1.28
CA SER A 318 29.34 -17.44 1.17
C SER A 318 28.92 -18.56 0.21
N GLN A 319 27.67 -18.55 -0.27
CA GLN A 319 27.07 -19.54 -1.16
C GLN A 319 26.25 -18.83 -2.25
N GLU A 320 25.32 -19.53 -2.90
CA GLU A 320 24.36 -18.88 -3.80
C GLU A 320 23.30 -18.10 -3.01
N HIS A 321 22.86 -16.95 -3.55
CA HIS A 321 21.84 -16.10 -2.93
C HIS A 321 21.07 -15.30 -3.99
N TYR A 322 19.79 -14.99 -3.71
CA TYR A 322 18.98 -14.10 -4.54
C TYR A 322 18.77 -12.78 -3.81
N MET A 323 18.85 -11.67 -4.54
CA MET A 323 18.53 -10.32 -4.08
C MET A 323 17.74 -9.59 -5.16
N VAL A 324 17.07 -8.49 -4.82
CA VAL A 324 16.36 -7.65 -5.79
C VAL A 324 17.17 -6.39 -6.08
N LEU A 325 17.27 -6.03 -7.35
CA LEU A 325 17.73 -4.71 -7.80
C LEU A 325 16.47 -3.88 -8.04
N ALA A 326 16.27 -2.89 -7.17
CA ALA A 326 15.03 -2.12 -7.11
C ALA A 326 15.18 -0.73 -7.75
N ASP A 327 16.37 -0.14 -7.67
CA ASP A 327 16.60 1.20 -8.21
C ASP A 327 18.08 1.43 -8.59
N TYR A 328 18.39 2.59 -9.15
CA TYR A 328 19.75 3.00 -9.47
C TYR A 328 19.97 4.50 -9.22
N GLU A 329 21.08 4.84 -8.56
CA GLU A 329 21.41 6.23 -8.20
C GLU A 329 22.91 6.52 -8.39
N VAL A 330 23.23 7.76 -8.79
CA VAL A 330 24.61 8.25 -8.84
C VAL A 330 24.95 9.03 -7.57
N ILE A 331 25.74 8.43 -6.68
CA ILE A 331 26.15 9.01 -5.39
C ILE A 331 27.62 9.39 -5.45
N ASP A 332 27.93 10.68 -5.30
CA ASP A 332 29.29 11.25 -5.41
C ASP A 332 29.97 10.95 -6.76
N GLY A 333 29.19 10.90 -7.84
CA GLY A 333 29.70 10.62 -9.19
C GLY A 333 29.99 9.15 -9.47
N VAL A 334 29.56 8.24 -8.58
CA VAL A 334 29.64 6.78 -8.76
C VAL A 334 28.23 6.22 -8.80
N GLY A 335 27.94 5.38 -9.79
CA GLY A 335 26.64 4.72 -9.93
C GLY A 335 26.49 3.49 -9.04
N TYR A 336 25.35 3.38 -8.38
CA TYR A 336 24.98 2.30 -7.47
C TYR A 336 23.59 1.77 -7.81
N PHE A 337 23.42 0.46 -7.77
CA PHE A 337 22.09 -0.13 -7.66
C PHE A 337 21.64 -0.12 -6.21
N LEU A 338 20.38 0.20 -5.97
CA LEU A 338 19.70 -0.13 -4.72
C LEU A 338 19.40 -1.62 -4.70
N VAL A 339 20.01 -2.34 -3.77
CA VAL A 339 19.85 -3.78 -3.58
C VAL A 339 19.00 -4.04 -2.36
N ALA A 340 17.88 -4.73 -2.54
CA ALA A 340 17.10 -5.31 -1.46
C ALA A 340 17.53 -6.76 -1.21
N ASP A 341 18.32 -6.95 -0.16
CA ASP A 341 18.80 -8.24 0.28
C ASP A 341 17.77 -8.87 1.25
N PRO A 342 17.17 -10.02 0.93
CA PRO A 342 16.18 -10.64 1.82
C PRO A 342 16.81 -11.23 3.09
N TYR A 343 18.12 -11.41 3.18
CA TYR A 343 18.77 -11.93 4.39
C TYR A 343 19.50 -10.81 5.11
N ILE A 344 18.79 -10.12 6.02
CA ILE A 344 19.34 -9.02 6.82
C ILE A 344 20.45 -9.55 7.73
N MET A 345 21.70 -9.22 7.39
CA MET A 345 22.89 -9.48 8.19
C MET A 345 24.05 -8.57 7.74
N PRO A 346 24.01 -7.26 8.00
CA PRO A 346 24.97 -6.28 7.46
C PRO A 346 26.45 -6.59 7.75
N GLU A 347 26.75 -7.31 8.83
CA GLU A 347 28.09 -7.74 9.19
C GLU A 347 28.70 -8.75 8.22
N ARG A 348 27.90 -9.41 7.37
CA ARG A 348 28.39 -10.33 6.35
C ARG A 348 28.92 -9.61 5.11
N TYR A 349 28.53 -8.35 4.93
CA TYR A 349 28.93 -7.56 3.77
C TYR A 349 30.42 -7.27 3.80
N SER A 350 31.09 -7.57 2.69
CA SER A 350 32.49 -7.22 2.46
C SER A 350 32.62 -6.30 1.24
N SER A 351 33.83 -5.85 0.89
CA SER A 351 34.05 -4.87 -0.21
C SER A 351 33.35 -3.52 0.06
N ARG A 352 33.49 -2.99 1.29
CA ARG A 352 32.86 -1.75 1.77
C ARG A 352 33.25 -0.49 0.97
N ASP A 353 34.30 -0.55 0.15
CA ASP A 353 34.66 0.48 -0.83
C ASP A 353 33.68 0.56 -2.02
N GLN A 354 32.91 -0.51 -2.26
CA GLN A 354 31.97 -0.66 -3.37
C GLN A 354 30.51 -0.83 -2.91
N LEU A 355 30.28 -0.70 -1.60
CA LEU A 355 28.97 -0.71 -0.96
C LEU A 355 28.76 0.60 -0.20
N LYS A 356 27.51 1.09 -0.13
CA LYS A 356 27.12 2.20 0.74
C LYS A 356 25.85 1.82 1.49
N ASP A 357 25.75 2.25 2.75
CA ASP A 357 24.53 2.09 3.53
C ASP A 357 23.43 3.00 2.95
N VAL A 358 22.20 2.51 2.95
CA VAL A 358 21.02 3.29 2.54
C VAL A 358 20.52 4.08 3.77
N PRO A 359 20.17 5.37 3.64
CA PRO A 359 19.56 6.11 4.73
C PRO A 359 18.26 5.44 5.22
N GLY A 360 18.06 5.41 6.54
CA GLY A 360 16.90 4.78 7.17
C GLY A 360 17.27 3.56 8.01
N ASP A 361 16.24 2.84 8.49
CA ASP A 361 16.39 1.73 9.44
C ASP A 361 16.29 0.35 8.78
N ASN A 362 16.06 0.27 7.46
CA ASN A 362 15.99 -1.00 6.76
C ASN A 362 17.39 -1.52 6.41
N GLU A 363 17.94 -2.32 7.33
CA GLU A 363 19.25 -2.97 7.21
C GLU A 363 19.35 -3.99 6.04
N GLY A 364 18.24 -4.31 5.39
CA GLY A 364 18.19 -5.12 4.19
C GLY A 364 18.48 -4.37 2.89
N LEU A 365 18.48 -3.04 2.93
CA LEU A 365 18.75 -2.20 1.77
C LEU A 365 20.21 -1.75 1.75
N ILE A 366 20.87 -1.91 0.60
CA ILE A 366 22.28 -1.54 0.43
C ILE A 366 22.53 -1.03 -0.99
N TYR A 367 23.30 0.04 -1.13
CA TYR A 367 23.77 0.49 -2.44
C TYR A 367 25.00 -0.31 -2.86
N ALA A 368 25.01 -0.84 -4.08
CA ALA A 368 26.12 -1.62 -4.61
C ALA A 368 26.53 -1.19 -6.02
N THR A 369 27.83 -1.04 -6.26
CA THR A 369 28.35 -0.68 -7.59
C THR A 369 28.11 -1.78 -8.63
N SER A 370 27.94 -1.39 -9.89
CA SER A 370 27.79 -2.30 -11.03
C SER A 370 28.93 -3.33 -11.13
N SER A 371 30.17 -2.90 -10.87
CA SER A 371 31.35 -3.78 -10.93
C SER A 371 31.32 -4.89 -9.89
N LEU A 372 30.85 -4.58 -8.68
CA LEU A 372 30.74 -5.54 -7.58
C LEU A 372 29.68 -6.59 -7.90
N LEU A 373 28.49 -6.13 -8.32
CA LEU A 373 27.39 -7.02 -8.70
C LEU A 373 27.77 -7.91 -9.88
N TYR A 374 28.38 -7.35 -10.92
CA TYR A 374 28.84 -8.14 -12.07
C TYR A 374 29.91 -9.18 -11.68
N ARG A 375 30.81 -8.86 -10.75
CA ARG A 375 31.80 -9.83 -10.24
C ARG A 375 31.11 -11.05 -9.64
N ASP A 376 30.11 -10.85 -8.79
CA ASP A 376 29.52 -11.89 -7.95
C ASP A 376 28.27 -12.55 -8.54
N MET A 377 27.68 -11.99 -9.60
CA MET A 377 26.50 -12.56 -10.23
C MET A 377 26.77 -13.83 -11.05
N LYS A 378 25.72 -14.64 -11.18
CA LYS A 378 25.56 -15.80 -12.08
C LYS A 378 24.56 -15.51 -13.20
N SER A 379 23.49 -14.79 -12.88
CA SER A 379 22.43 -14.41 -13.82
C SER A 379 21.55 -13.29 -13.26
N ILE A 380 20.75 -12.70 -14.14
CA ILE A 380 19.68 -11.76 -13.84
C ILE A 380 18.35 -12.39 -14.28
N ILE A 381 17.31 -12.21 -13.48
CA ILE A 381 15.92 -12.41 -13.88
C ILE A 381 15.31 -11.02 -14.02
N LEU A 382 15.18 -10.54 -15.26
CA LEU A 382 14.72 -9.19 -15.57
C LEU A 382 13.20 -9.17 -15.77
N PHE A 383 12.52 -8.28 -15.06
CA PHE A 383 11.12 -7.95 -15.27
C PHE A 383 11.06 -6.69 -16.12
N ALA A 384 10.96 -6.89 -17.44
CA ALA A 384 10.95 -5.80 -18.42
C ALA A 384 9.55 -5.16 -18.50
N GLN A 385 9.21 -4.45 -17.44
CA GLN A 385 7.94 -3.76 -17.26
C GLN A 385 8.17 -2.55 -16.35
N ASP A 386 7.54 -1.44 -16.70
CA ASP A 386 7.54 -0.25 -15.86
C ASP A 386 6.73 -0.51 -14.57
N ARG A 387 7.41 -0.41 -13.42
CA ARG A 387 6.80 -0.60 -12.09
C ARG A 387 5.85 0.53 -11.69
N GLU A 388 5.98 1.70 -12.32
CA GLU A 388 5.14 2.88 -12.05
C GLU A 388 3.89 2.91 -12.93
N ALA A 389 3.83 2.05 -13.95
CA ALA A 389 2.68 1.93 -14.85
C ALA A 389 1.48 1.25 -14.16
N PHE A 390 0.65 2.05 -13.50
CA PHE A 390 -0.59 1.60 -12.85
C PHE A 390 -1.85 2.09 -13.59
N PRO A 391 -2.76 1.19 -14.02
CA PRO A 391 -3.97 1.60 -14.72
C PRO A 391 -4.91 2.41 -13.83
N LEU A 392 -5.13 3.68 -14.19
CA LEU A 392 -6.17 4.51 -13.59
C LEU A 392 -7.48 4.35 -14.36
N GLY A 393 -8.58 4.04 -13.67
CA GLY A 393 -9.89 3.87 -14.29
C GLY A 393 -11.02 3.89 -13.27
N CYS A 394 -12.20 4.34 -13.72
CA CYS A 394 -13.42 4.38 -12.91
C CYS A 394 -14.38 3.24 -13.32
N LYS A 395 -14.91 2.53 -12.34
CA LYS A 395 -15.91 1.46 -12.49
C LYS A 395 -17.30 1.91 -12.04
N SER A 396 -17.39 2.87 -11.12
CA SER A 396 -18.65 3.41 -10.61
C SER A 396 -19.46 4.07 -11.71
N ALA A 397 -20.75 3.74 -11.78
CA ALA A 397 -21.64 4.26 -12.83
C ALA A 397 -22.33 5.59 -12.45
N ALA A 398 -22.39 5.93 -11.16
CA ALA A 398 -23.05 7.11 -10.65
C ALA A 398 -22.50 7.48 -9.26
N PRO A 399 -22.72 8.72 -8.80
CA PRO A 399 -22.41 9.12 -7.43
C PRO A 399 -23.25 8.35 -6.42
N VAL A 400 -22.68 8.09 -5.25
CA VAL A 400 -23.36 7.37 -4.16
C VAL A 400 -23.59 8.32 -3.00
N ARG A 401 -24.81 8.39 -2.50
CA ARG A 401 -25.13 9.18 -1.30
C ARG A 401 -25.06 8.30 -0.07
N ILE A 402 -24.25 8.70 0.91
CA ILE A 402 -24.23 8.05 2.22
C ILE A 402 -25.35 8.68 3.05
N ASP A 403 -26.36 7.89 3.38
CA ASP A 403 -27.41 8.26 4.32
C ASP A 403 -27.45 7.20 5.41
N HIS A 404 -27.69 7.61 6.65
CA HIS A 404 -28.03 6.66 7.70
C HIS A 404 -29.39 6.01 7.37
N ASP A 405 -29.44 4.69 7.25
CA ASP A 405 -30.70 3.94 7.32
C ASP A 405 -31.45 4.25 8.63
#